data_AF-A0A229SE63-F1
#
_entry.id   AF-A0A229SE63-F1
#
_cell.length_a   1.000
_cell.length_b   1.000
_cell.length_c   1.000
_cell.angle_alpha   90.00
_cell.angle_beta   90.00
_cell.angle_gamma   90.00
#
_symmetry.space_group_name_H-M   'P 1'
#
loop_
_entity.id
_entity.type
_entity.pdbx_description
1 polymer ?
#
loop_
_entity_poly.entity_id
_entity_poly.type
_entity_poly.pdbx_seq_one_letter_code
_entity_poly.pdbx_strand_id
1 'polypeptide(L)'
;MTIAPLAPASRCNPALWSPGPGYAELLIPTAWVRPLGADECEVVIVGDADALGDEPVLLSGVLSATLVSLADYWLDSPAELRLLVHRGLLQSHAISAEHPALAVLARALRGDETVALPSPARLPALR
;
A
#
# COMPACT_ATOMS: atom_id res chain seq x y z
N MET A 1 16.46 -32.06 -12.56
CA MET A 1 15.43 -31.02 -12.66
C MET A 1 15.66 -30.05 -11.51
N THR A 2 16.20 -28.87 -11.79
CA THR A 2 16.56 -27.87 -10.78
C THR A 2 15.38 -26.92 -10.61
N ILE A 3 14.71 -26.99 -9.47
CA ILE A 3 13.70 -26.01 -9.07
C ILE A 3 14.45 -24.84 -8.43
N ALA A 4 14.39 -23.67 -9.04
CA ALA A 4 14.81 -22.43 -8.41
C ALA A 4 13.70 -21.98 -7.43
N PRO A 5 13.96 -21.78 -6.13
CA PRO A 5 12.97 -21.17 -5.25
C PRO A 5 13.28 -19.68 -5.07
N LEU A 6 12.26 -18.91 -5.44
CA LEU A 6 11.78 -17.65 -4.89
C LEU A 6 12.78 -16.51 -4.63
N ALA A 7 12.46 -15.38 -5.26
CA ALA A 7 12.95 -14.04 -4.95
C ALA A 7 13.05 -13.79 -3.43
N PRO A 8 14.00 -12.94 -2.99
CA PRO A 8 14.19 -12.66 -1.57
C PRO A 8 12.87 -12.20 -0.96
N ALA A 9 12.46 -12.88 0.11
CA ALA A 9 11.34 -12.47 0.94
C ALA A 9 11.52 -10.98 1.25
N SER A 10 10.66 -10.15 0.65
CA SER A 10 10.48 -8.77 1.04
C SER A 10 10.37 -8.78 2.55
N ARG A 11 11.30 -8.11 3.22
CA ARG A 11 11.33 -8.03 4.68
C ARG A 11 10.01 -7.41 5.09
N CYS A 12 9.06 -8.23 5.54
CA CYS A 12 7.78 -7.79 6.05
C CYS A 12 8.08 -6.89 7.24
N ASN A 13 8.07 -5.58 7.02
CA ASN A 13 7.84 -4.63 8.07
C ASN A 13 6.46 -4.98 8.62
N PRO A 14 6.28 -5.28 9.92
CA PRO A 14 4.96 -5.57 10.44
C PRO A 14 4.14 -4.28 10.33
N ALA A 15 3.40 -4.13 9.24
CA ALA A 15 2.22 -3.27 9.25
C ALA A 15 1.42 -3.73 10.47
N LEU A 16 1.14 -2.81 11.41
CA LEU A 16 0.40 -3.11 12.65
C LEU A 16 -0.96 -3.77 12.36
N TRP A 17 -1.43 -3.66 11.12
CA TRP A 17 -2.64 -4.25 10.62
C TRP A 17 -2.47 -4.57 9.12
N SER A 18 -3.07 -5.68 8.69
CA SER A 18 -3.33 -6.00 7.29
C SER A 18 -4.78 -6.49 7.16
N PRO A 19 -5.38 -6.47 5.95
CA PRO A 19 -6.76 -6.91 5.76
C PRO A 19 -6.99 -8.39 6.09
N GLY A 20 -5.94 -9.22 6.03
CA GLY A 20 -6.01 -10.65 6.31
C GLY A 20 -4.90 -11.45 5.64
N PRO A 21 -4.97 -12.79 5.71
CA PRO A 21 -3.99 -13.67 5.09
C PRO A 21 -4.02 -13.58 3.56
N GLY A 22 -2.85 -13.67 2.94
CA GLY A 22 -2.68 -13.64 1.48
C GLY A 22 -2.60 -12.24 0.87
N TYR A 23 -2.74 -11.19 1.69
CA TYR A 23 -2.52 -9.82 1.26
C TYR A 23 -1.03 -9.46 1.32
N ALA A 24 -0.54 -8.84 0.25
CA ALA A 24 0.76 -8.18 0.18
C ALA A 24 0.53 -6.66 0.12
N GLU A 25 1.34 -5.89 0.85
CA GLU A 25 1.31 -4.43 0.74
C GLU A 25 1.89 -3.99 -0.61
N LEU A 26 1.25 -3.02 -1.24
CA LEU A 26 1.76 -2.35 -2.45
C LEU A 26 2.90 -1.39 -2.07
N LEU A 27 3.54 -0.77 -3.08
CA LEU A 27 4.68 0.13 -2.83
C LEU A 27 4.31 1.34 -1.97
N ILE A 28 3.05 1.74 -1.98
CA ILE A 28 2.51 2.83 -1.16
C ILE A 28 1.96 2.24 0.15
N PRO A 29 2.45 2.71 1.31
CA PRO A 29 1.90 2.32 2.59
C PRO A 29 0.42 2.62 2.63
N THR A 30 -0.39 1.74 3.23
CA THR A 30 -1.87 1.78 3.30
C THR A 30 -2.64 1.12 2.15
N ALA A 31 -1.97 0.49 1.18
CA ALA A 31 -2.64 -0.27 0.13
C ALA A 31 -2.15 -1.72 0.09
N TRP A 32 -3.07 -2.67 -0.05
CA TRP A 32 -2.78 -4.10 -0.10
C TRP A 32 -3.49 -4.76 -1.27
N VAL A 33 -2.87 -5.83 -1.77
CA VAL A 33 -3.40 -6.66 -2.85
C VAL A 33 -3.36 -8.14 -2.50
N ARG A 34 -4.39 -8.88 -2.89
CA ARG A 34 -4.45 -10.33 -2.83
C ARG A 34 -4.87 -10.89 -4.19
N PRO A 35 -4.07 -11.77 -4.83
CA PRO A 35 -4.49 -12.41 -6.08
C PRO A 35 -5.64 -13.39 -5.82
N LEU A 36 -6.69 -13.32 -6.64
CA LEU A 36 -7.83 -14.24 -6.64
C LEU A 36 -7.78 -15.23 -7.81
N GLY A 37 -7.12 -14.85 -8.91
CA GLY A 37 -7.02 -15.65 -10.13
C GLY A 37 -5.88 -15.21 -11.04
N ALA A 38 -5.95 -15.58 -12.32
CA ALA A 38 -4.89 -15.28 -13.30
C ALA A 38 -4.78 -13.79 -13.66
N ASP A 39 -5.90 -13.06 -13.64
CA ASP A 39 -5.95 -11.62 -13.94
C ASP A 39 -6.81 -10.85 -12.91
N GLU A 40 -7.19 -11.47 -11.80
CA GLU A 40 -8.05 -10.82 -10.79
C GLU A 40 -7.31 -10.67 -9.46
N CYS A 41 -7.36 -9.45 -8.93
CA CYS A 41 -6.72 -9.05 -7.70
C CYS A 41 -7.73 -8.31 -6.82
N GLU A 42 -7.92 -8.79 -5.61
CA GLU A 42 -8.61 -8.02 -4.57
C GLU A 42 -7.67 -6.94 -4.04
N VAL A 43 -8.15 -5.72 -3.94
CA VAL A 43 -7.40 -4.56 -3.47
C VAL A 43 -8.11 -3.96 -2.28
N VAL A 44 -7.36 -3.60 -1.25
CA VAL A 44 -7.84 -2.88 -0.07
C VAL A 44 -6.93 -1.70 0.17
N ILE A 45 -7.50 -0.51 0.36
CA ILE A 45 -6.75 0.74 0.55
C ILE A 45 -7.34 1.47 1.74
N VAL A 46 -6.49 2.02 2.58
CA VAL A 46 -6.90 2.92 3.66
C VAL A 46 -6.53 4.33 3.22
N GLY A 47 -7.54 5.08 2.78
CA GLY A 47 -7.41 6.44 2.29
C GLY A 47 -7.53 7.45 3.43
N ASP A 48 -6.75 8.52 3.35
CA ASP A 48 -6.94 9.70 4.20
C ASP A 48 -8.21 10.46 3.81
N ALA A 49 -8.68 11.31 4.71
CA ALA A 49 -9.77 12.23 4.48
C ALA A 49 -9.59 13.01 3.16
N ASP A 50 -8.40 13.56 2.90
CA ASP A 50 -8.17 14.37 1.69
C ASP A 50 -8.41 13.63 0.36
N ALA A 51 -8.31 12.29 0.35
CA ALA A 51 -8.51 11.50 -0.84
C ALA A 51 -9.98 11.46 -1.29
N LEU A 52 -10.95 11.39 -0.37
CA LEU A 52 -12.35 11.08 -0.70
C LEU A 52 -13.42 11.81 0.14
N GLY A 53 -13.07 12.56 1.18
CA GLY A 53 -14.03 13.33 2.00
C GLY A 53 -13.52 13.59 3.42
N ASP A 54 -14.24 14.30 4.29
CA ASP A 54 -13.67 14.78 5.58
C ASP A 54 -13.26 13.68 6.61
N GLU A 55 -13.49 12.40 6.32
CA GLU A 55 -13.17 11.28 7.21
C GLU A 55 -12.32 10.21 6.50
N PRO A 56 -11.44 9.50 7.23
CA PRO A 56 -10.73 8.34 6.72
C PRO A 56 -11.68 7.28 6.17
N VAL A 57 -11.28 6.62 5.08
CA VAL A 57 -12.09 5.57 4.43
C VAL A 57 -11.28 4.33 4.14
N LEU A 58 -11.95 3.20 4.14
CA LEU A 58 -11.43 1.96 3.59
C LEU A 58 -12.06 1.72 2.22
N LEU A 59 -11.23 1.66 1.20
CA LEU A 59 -11.63 1.27 -0.14
C LEU A 59 -11.36 -0.21 -0.34
N SER A 60 -12.26 -0.91 -1.02
CA SER A 60 -12.04 -2.30 -1.41
C SER A 60 -12.68 -2.63 -2.76
N GLY A 61 -12.10 -3.58 -3.48
CA GLY A 61 -12.68 -4.03 -4.74
C GLY A 61 -11.83 -5.09 -5.43
N VAL A 62 -12.32 -5.59 -6.57
CA VAL A 62 -11.60 -6.53 -7.42
C VAL A 62 -11.20 -5.81 -8.70
N LEU A 63 -9.89 -5.72 -8.93
CA LEU A 63 -9.30 -5.08 -10.09
C LEU A 63 -8.56 -6.11 -10.94
N SER A 64 -8.35 -5.78 -12.22
CA SER A 64 -7.50 -6.61 -13.05
C SER A 64 -6.02 -6.48 -12.67
N ALA A 65 -5.19 -7.48 -12.95
CA ALA A 65 -3.75 -7.39 -12.70
C ALA A 65 -3.09 -6.22 -13.47
N THR A 66 -3.65 -5.89 -14.65
CA THR A 66 -3.24 -4.71 -15.42
C THR A 66 -3.52 -3.41 -14.69
N LEU A 67 -4.71 -3.24 -14.10
CA LEU A 67 -5.02 -2.03 -13.32
C LEU A 67 -4.19 -1.96 -12.03
N VAL A 68 -3.94 -3.09 -11.38
CA VAL A 68 -3.05 -3.16 -10.21
C VAL A 68 -1.61 -2.79 -10.57
N SER A 69 -1.14 -3.14 -11.77
CA SER A 69 0.20 -2.74 -12.24
C SER A 69 0.35 -1.22 -12.40
N LEU A 70 -0.76 -0.48 -12.45
CA LEU A 70 -0.81 0.98 -12.48
C LEU A 70 -1.08 1.58 -11.09
N ALA A 71 -0.94 0.80 -10.02
CA ALA A 71 -1.27 1.22 -8.66
C ALA A 71 -0.64 2.53 -8.24
N ASP A 72 0.65 2.71 -8.49
CA ASP A 72 1.36 3.93 -8.12
C ASP A 72 0.70 5.17 -8.73
N TYR A 73 0.22 5.09 -9.97
CA TYR A 73 -0.42 6.21 -10.66
C TYR A 73 -1.74 6.64 -10.02
N TRP A 74 -2.63 5.68 -9.73
CA TRP A 74 -3.97 6.02 -9.21
C TRP A 74 -4.00 6.15 -7.69
N LEU A 75 -3.03 5.60 -6.96
CA LEU A 75 -2.85 5.85 -5.52
C LEU A 75 -2.25 7.24 -5.25
N ASP A 76 -1.33 7.71 -6.10
CA ASP A 76 -0.74 9.06 -5.96
C ASP A 76 -1.69 10.19 -6.40
N SER A 77 -2.77 9.85 -7.12
CA SER A 77 -3.74 10.81 -7.64
C SER A 77 -5.11 10.64 -6.99
N PRO A 78 -5.52 11.53 -6.07
CA PRO A 78 -6.86 11.50 -5.48
C PRO A 78 -7.99 11.52 -6.52
N ALA A 79 -7.76 12.19 -7.66
CA ALA A 79 -8.74 12.26 -8.74
C ALA A 79 -8.94 10.90 -9.44
N GLU A 80 -7.86 10.15 -9.67
CA GLU A 80 -7.93 8.81 -10.27
C GLU A 80 -8.55 7.81 -9.30
N LEU A 81 -8.20 7.88 -8.01
CA LEU A 81 -8.82 7.05 -6.99
C LEU A 81 -10.34 7.30 -6.89
N ARG A 82 -10.75 8.58 -6.93
CA ARG A 82 -12.17 8.97 -7.04
C ARG A 82 -12.83 8.41 -8.29
N LEU A 83 -12.13 8.38 -9.41
CA LEU A 83 -12.65 7.81 -10.66
C LEU A 83 -12.90 6.30 -10.51
N LEU A 84 -11.99 5.56 -9.90
CA LEU A 84 -12.16 4.12 -9.64
C LEU A 84 -13.40 3.85 -8.75
N VAL A 85 -13.61 4.66 -7.72
CA VAL A 85 -14.81 4.58 -6.87
C VAL A 85 -16.07 4.93 -7.66
N HIS A 86 -16.05 6.04 -8.41
CA HIS A 86 -17.20 6.49 -9.20
C HIS A 86 -17.60 5.50 -10.30
N ARG A 87 -16.61 4.79 -10.87
CA ARG A 87 -16.83 3.71 -11.85
C ARG A 87 -17.31 2.40 -11.21
N GLY A 88 -17.41 2.34 -9.88
CA GLY A 88 -17.84 1.15 -9.14
C GLY A 88 -16.80 0.03 -9.11
N LEU A 89 -15.53 0.34 -9.43
CA LEU A 89 -14.42 -0.62 -9.36
C LEU A 89 -13.91 -0.76 -7.92
N LEU A 90 -14.04 0.31 -7.13
CA LEU A 90 -13.78 0.31 -5.69
C LEU A 90 -15.04 0.75 -4.94
N GLN A 91 -15.29 0.10 -3.81
CA GLN A 91 -16.33 0.45 -2.85
C GLN A 91 -15.70 1.22 -1.71
N SER A 92 -16.36 2.29 -1.26
CA SER A 92 -15.92 3.09 -0.12
C SER A 92 -16.67 2.71 1.14
N HIS A 93 -15.94 2.44 2.21
CA HIS A 93 -16.46 2.10 3.51
C HIS A 93 -15.93 3.10 4.54
N ALA A 94 -16.83 3.75 5.26
CA ALA A 94 -16.43 4.57 6.41
C ALA A 94 -15.80 3.67 7.47
N ILE A 95 -14.70 4.11 8.07
CA ILE A 95 -14.04 3.40 9.17
C ILE A 95 -14.23 4.17 10.47
N SER A 96 -14.62 3.47 11.53
CA SER A 96 -14.79 4.09 12.85
C SER A 96 -13.43 4.41 13.48
N ALA A 97 -13.42 5.31 14.47
CA ALA A 97 -12.22 5.78 15.16
C ALA A 97 -11.44 4.65 15.87
N GLU A 98 -12.09 3.53 16.19
CA GLU A 98 -11.50 2.37 16.85
C GLU A 98 -10.91 1.36 15.86
N HIS A 99 -11.07 1.57 14.55
CA HIS A 99 -10.65 0.62 13.54
C HIS A 99 -9.11 0.55 13.48
N PRO A 100 -8.50 -0.66 13.57
CA PRO A 100 -7.04 -0.81 13.64
C PRO A 100 -6.31 -0.28 12.40
N ALA A 101 -6.98 -0.22 11.24
CA ALA A 101 -6.43 0.37 10.02
C ALA A 101 -6.03 1.85 10.16
N LEU A 102 -6.68 2.61 11.06
CA LEU A 102 -6.33 4.01 11.31
C LEU A 102 -4.91 4.17 11.85
N ALA A 103 -4.39 3.17 12.58
CA ALA A 103 -3.01 3.20 13.04
C ALA A 103 -2.00 3.12 11.87
N VAL A 104 -2.38 2.45 10.78
CA VAL A 104 -1.55 2.38 9.56
C VAL A 104 -1.57 3.72 8.83
N LEU A 105 -2.75 4.33 8.68
CA LEU A 105 -2.88 5.66 8.09
C LEU A 105 -2.11 6.72 8.89
N ALA A 106 -2.27 6.75 10.21
CA ALA A 106 -1.55 7.68 11.08
C ALA A 106 -0.03 7.53 10.97
N ARG A 107 0.48 6.31 10.72
CA ARG A 107 1.90 6.08 10.46
C ARG A 107 2.33 6.63 9.09
N ALA A 108 1.54 6.39 8.05
CA ALA A 108 1.84 6.89 6.71
C ALA A 108 1.88 8.42 6.68
N LEU A 109 0.95 9.09 7.37
CA LEU A 109 0.90 10.55 7.48
C LEU A 109 2.02 11.14 8.35
N ARG A 110 2.47 10.40 9.37
CA ARG A 110 3.61 10.78 10.23
C ARG A 110 4.97 10.54 9.57
N GLY A 111 5.08 10.47 8.25
CA GLY A 111 6.35 10.28 7.55
C GLY A 111 7.40 11.32 7.98
N ASP A 112 8.17 11.00 9.03
CA ASP A 112 9.20 11.85 9.61
C ASP A 112 10.55 11.12 9.50
N GLU A 113 11.48 11.86 8.89
CA GLU A 113 12.89 11.60 8.62
C GLU A 113 13.33 10.36 7.81
N THR A 114 13.68 10.64 6.56
CA THR A 114 15.03 10.42 6.02
C THR A 114 15.71 9.10 6.43
N VAL A 115 15.74 8.14 5.50
CA VAL A 115 16.88 7.22 5.42
C VAL A 115 18.10 8.10 5.15
N ALA A 116 18.76 8.57 6.21
CA ALA A 116 20.13 9.02 6.13
C ALA A 116 20.91 7.81 5.62
N LEU A 117 21.26 7.83 4.34
CA LEU A 117 22.29 6.96 3.80
C LEU A 117 23.45 6.97 4.81
N PRO A 118 23.99 5.81 5.22
CA PRO A 118 25.22 5.82 5.99
C PRO A 118 26.23 6.62 5.18
N SER A 119 26.63 7.77 5.71
CA SER A 119 27.67 8.60 5.12
C SER A 119 28.84 7.67 4.79
N PRO A 120 29.32 7.59 3.53
CA PRO A 120 30.41 6.69 3.21
C PRO A 120 31.57 7.05 4.13
N ALA A 121 31.98 6.06 4.92
CA ALA A 121 33.08 6.17 5.86
C ALA A 121 34.23 6.91 5.19
N ARG A 122 34.65 8.04 5.77
CA ARG A 122 35.92 8.67 5.40
C ARG A 122 37.01 7.62 5.64
N LEU A 123 37.52 7.03 4.56
CA LEU A 123 38.74 6.26 4.59
C LEU A 123 39.82 7.13 5.24
N PRO A 124 40.56 6.65 6.26
CA PRO A 124 41.72 7.37 6.73
C PRO A 124 42.71 7.49 5.58
N ALA A 125 43.19 8.71 5.33
CA ALA A 125 44.27 8.95 4.39
C ALA A 125 45.49 8.14 4.84
N LEU A 126 45.86 7.14 4.05
CA LEU A 126 47.14 6.46 4.17
C LEU A 126 48.23 7.51 3.93
N ARG A 127 49.00 7.79 4.97
CA ARG A 127 50.30 8.48 4.90
C ARG A 127 51.39 7.46 4.60
#